data_AF-A0A8B9TAA6-F1
#
_entry.id   AF-A0A8B9TAA6-F1
#
_cell.length_a   1.000
_cell.length_b   1.000
_cell.length_c   1.000
_cell.angle_alpha   90.00
_cell.angle_beta   90.00
_cell.angle_gamma   90.00
#
_symmetry.space_group_name_H-M   'P 1'
#
loop_
_entity.id
_entity.type
_entity.pdbx_description
1 polymer ?
#
loop_
_entity_poly.entity_id
_entity_poly.type
_entity_poly.pdbx_seq_one_letter_code
_entity_poly.pdbx_strand_id
1 'polypeptide(L)'
;MRLLGAFLRLLLAGALGAPAPEARGAASAEAHVVSFKEIWNRSFCRPLEQLVDVIAEFPDEVEYIFRPSCVALQRCGGCCGDEGLRCVPVETSTVTMQLLKIKPNGEAPYVEMSFTEHKKCECRPRQDPVRPGRRRPKGRGKRRGEKKRRKDCELCGMPRR
;
A
#
# COMPACT_ATOMS: atom_id res chain seq x y z
N MET A 1 -75.26 -26.26 -30.51
CA MET A 1 -73.90 -25.72 -30.34
C MET A 1 -72.94 -26.85 -30.74
N ARG A 2 -72.35 -26.91 -31.94
CA ARG A 2 -71.25 -26.06 -32.47
C ARG A 2 -70.21 -25.86 -31.35
N LEU A 3 -68.98 -26.39 -31.34
CA LEU A 3 -67.96 -26.63 -32.39
C LEU A 3 -66.99 -27.73 -31.88
N LEU A 4 -66.61 -28.75 -32.66
CA LEU A 4 -65.49 -28.75 -33.62
C LEU A 4 -64.19 -28.13 -33.04
N GLY A 5 -63.52 -28.88 -32.15
CA GLY A 5 -62.12 -28.63 -31.79
C GLY A 5 -61.20 -29.34 -32.79
N ALA A 6 -60.90 -28.64 -33.88
CA ALA A 6 -60.13 -29.14 -35.00
C ALA A 6 -58.70 -29.54 -34.61
N PHE A 7 -58.36 -30.73 -35.08
CA PHE A 7 -57.01 -31.24 -35.26
C PHE A 7 -56.11 -30.25 -36.04
N LEU A 8 -54.87 -30.19 -35.56
CA LEU A 8 -53.62 -30.13 -36.33
C LEU A 8 -53.33 -28.88 -37.17
N ARG A 9 -52.02 -28.55 -37.15
CA ARG A 9 -51.22 -27.71 -38.06
C ARG A 9 -50.98 -26.30 -37.50
N LEU A 10 -49.75 -25.81 -37.37
CA LEU A 10 -48.64 -25.88 -38.31
C LEU A 10 -47.31 -25.70 -37.56
N LEU A 11 -46.30 -26.48 -37.91
CA LEU A 11 -44.88 -26.18 -37.66
C LEU A 11 -44.51 -24.87 -38.38
N LEU A 12 -43.79 -23.97 -37.72
CA LEU A 12 -42.96 -22.97 -38.38
C LEU A 12 -41.65 -22.80 -37.62
N ALA A 13 -40.59 -22.89 -38.41
CA ALA A 13 -39.22 -23.03 -38.01
C ALA A 13 -38.67 -21.79 -37.30
N GLY A 14 -37.82 -22.04 -36.31
CA GLY A 14 -37.00 -21.03 -35.67
C GLY A 14 -35.63 -21.62 -35.33
N ALA A 15 -34.93 -22.15 -36.34
CA ALA A 15 -33.49 -22.38 -36.22
C ALA A 15 -32.80 -21.01 -36.24
N LEU A 16 -32.87 -20.28 -35.13
CA LEU A 16 -31.91 -19.22 -34.83
C LEU A 16 -30.64 -19.94 -34.40
N GLY A 17 -29.83 -20.30 -35.40
CA GLY A 17 -28.42 -20.53 -35.19
C GLY A 17 -27.85 -19.26 -34.56
N ALA A 18 -27.61 -19.30 -33.26
CA ALA A 18 -26.82 -18.27 -32.60
C ALA A 18 -25.42 -18.34 -33.24
N PRO A 19 -24.90 -17.24 -33.82
CA PRO A 19 -23.48 -17.20 -34.09
C PRO A 19 -22.77 -17.35 -32.75
N ALA A 20 -21.93 -18.39 -32.66
CA ALA A 20 -20.96 -18.52 -31.58
C ALA A 20 -20.25 -17.17 -31.43
N PRO A 21 -19.96 -16.71 -30.20
CA PRO A 21 -19.12 -15.54 -30.03
C PRO A 21 -17.76 -15.90 -30.65
N GLU A 22 -17.48 -15.33 -31.81
CA GLU A 22 -16.14 -15.28 -32.37
C GLU A 22 -15.22 -14.85 -31.24
N ALA A 23 -14.23 -15.71 -30.96
CA ALA A 23 -13.13 -15.42 -30.09
C ALA A 23 -12.47 -14.14 -30.59
N ARG A 24 -12.92 -13.00 -30.06
CA ARG A 24 -12.28 -11.71 -30.26
C ARG A 24 -10.85 -11.92 -29.81
N GLY A 25 -9.96 -11.77 -30.78
CA GLY A 25 -8.57 -12.14 -30.68
C GLY A 25 -8.00 -11.77 -29.33
N ALA A 26 -7.25 -12.71 -28.77
CA ALA A 26 -6.24 -12.38 -27.79
C ALA A 26 -5.30 -11.38 -28.44
N ALA A 27 -5.65 -10.09 -28.37
CA ALA A 27 -4.69 -9.02 -28.45
C ALA A 27 -3.70 -9.36 -27.34
N SER A 28 -2.55 -9.89 -27.76
CA SER A 28 -1.40 -10.06 -26.89
C SER A 28 -1.21 -8.72 -26.20
N ALA A 29 -1.63 -8.64 -24.94
CA ALA A 29 -1.42 -7.47 -24.13
C ALA A 29 0.09 -7.41 -23.92
N GLU A 30 0.78 -6.71 -24.82
CA GLU A 30 2.14 -6.24 -24.60
C GLU A 30 2.22 -5.73 -23.17
N ALA A 31 3.00 -6.41 -22.34
CA ALA A 31 3.07 -6.11 -20.92
C ALA A 31 3.61 -4.67 -20.77
N HIS A 32 2.75 -3.76 -20.31
CA HIS A 32 3.13 -2.37 -20.09
C HIS A 32 4.23 -2.29 -19.02
N VAL A 33 5.46 -1.94 -19.44
CA VAL A 33 6.60 -1.78 -18.53
C VAL A 33 6.58 -0.38 -17.93
N VAL A 34 6.41 -0.31 -16.61
CA VAL A 34 6.50 0.94 -15.84
C VAL A 34 7.95 1.42 -15.82
N SER A 35 8.18 2.69 -16.18
CA SER A 35 9.54 3.24 -16.25
C SER A 35 10.19 3.42 -14.87
N PHE A 36 11.53 3.39 -14.80
CA PHE A 36 12.26 3.64 -13.55
C PHE A 36 11.86 4.97 -12.89
N LYS A 37 11.78 6.05 -13.68
CA LYS A 37 11.39 7.38 -13.19
C LYS A 37 9.99 7.39 -12.57
N GLU A 38 9.07 6.63 -13.14
CA GLU A 38 7.70 6.51 -12.64
C GLU A 38 7.65 5.73 -11.33
N ILE A 39 8.37 4.60 -11.24
CA ILE A 39 8.52 3.83 -9.99
C ILE A 39 9.10 4.75 -8.90
N TRP A 40 10.22 5.41 -9.21
CA TRP A 40 10.91 6.31 -8.30
C TRP A 40 9.99 7.39 -7.72
N ASN A 41 9.25 8.08 -8.59
CA ASN A 41 8.37 9.16 -8.18
C ASN A 41 7.17 8.68 -7.36
N ARG A 42 6.65 7.47 -7.63
CA ARG A 42 5.53 6.90 -6.89
C ARG A 42 5.95 6.34 -5.53
N SER A 43 7.17 5.82 -5.43
CA SER A 43 7.70 5.18 -4.22
C SER A 43 8.50 6.11 -3.31
N PHE A 44 8.79 7.35 -3.72
CA PHE A 44 9.56 8.30 -2.90
C PHE A 44 8.82 8.70 -1.61
N CYS A 45 9.59 8.98 -0.54
CA CYS A 45 9.10 9.37 0.78
C CYS A 45 8.09 10.54 0.73
N ARG A 46 6.84 10.26 1.13
CA ARG A 46 5.74 11.24 1.19
C ARG A 46 4.62 10.76 2.13
N PRO A 47 3.66 11.64 2.50
CA PRO A 47 2.41 11.20 3.09
C PRO A 47 1.64 10.29 2.13
N LEU A 48 1.21 9.14 2.61
CA LEU A 48 0.41 8.16 1.90
C LEU A 48 -0.76 7.76 2.79
N GLU A 49 -1.92 7.49 2.17
CA GLU A 49 -3.03 6.90 2.89
C GLU A 49 -2.69 5.47 3.29
N GLN A 50 -2.76 5.19 4.58
CA GLN A 50 -2.51 3.88 5.16
C GLN A 50 -3.65 3.51 6.11
N LEU A 51 -4.08 2.25 6.04
CA LEU A 51 -4.98 1.67 7.03
C LEU A 51 -4.18 1.36 8.30
N VAL A 52 -4.61 1.95 9.40
CA VAL A 52 -4.01 1.77 10.72
C VAL A 52 -5.03 1.14 11.64
N ASP A 53 -4.63 0.10 12.35
CA ASP A 53 -5.45 -0.55 13.36
C ASP A 53 -5.68 0.37 14.56
N VAL A 54 -6.92 0.47 15.02
CA VAL A 54 -7.32 1.39 16.08
C VAL A 54 -6.70 0.99 17.43
N ILE A 55 -6.63 -0.31 17.73
CA ILE A 55 -6.08 -0.81 19.00
C ILE A 55 -4.56 -0.61 19.05
N ALA A 56 -3.88 -0.73 17.91
CA ALA A 56 -2.46 -0.42 17.82
C ALA A 56 -2.12 1.05 18.15
N GLU A 57 -3.02 1.99 17.85
CA GLU A 57 -2.85 3.42 18.18
C GLU A 57 -3.27 3.74 19.62
N PHE A 58 -4.20 2.97 20.18
CA PHE A 58 -4.71 3.13 21.55
C PHE A 58 -4.57 1.84 22.36
N PRO A 59 -3.33 1.47 22.76
CA PRO A 59 -3.07 0.21 23.46
C PRO A 59 -3.73 0.14 24.85
N ASP A 60 -4.16 1.27 25.41
CA ASP A 60 -4.88 1.32 26.69
C ASP A 60 -6.36 0.91 26.56
N GLU A 61 -6.90 0.83 25.33
CA GLU A 61 -8.32 0.56 25.05
C GLU A 61 -8.56 -0.90 24.59
N VAL A 62 -7.69 -1.83 24.96
CA VAL A 62 -7.69 -3.24 24.52
C VAL A 62 -8.91 -4.07 24.94
N GLU A 63 -9.66 -3.62 25.95
CA GLU A 63 -10.87 -4.30 26.42
C GLU A 63 -12.08 -4.09 25.49
N TYR A 64 -11.99 -3.13 24.56
CA TYR A 64 -13.09 -2.71 23.70
C TYR A 64 -12.90 -3.16 22.26
N ILE A 65 -14.02 -3.38 21.57
CA ILE A 65 -14.01 -3.66 20.14
C ILE A 65 -14.47 -2.41 19.39
N PHE A 66 -13.65 -1.92 18.47
CA PHE A 66 -13.97 -0.75 17.67
C PHE A 66 -14.55 -1.14 16.30
N ARG A 67 -15.57 -0.41 15.84
CA ARG A 67 -16.06 -0.47 14.46
C ARG A 67 -16.02 0.92 13.79
N PRO A 68 -15.32 1.07 12.65
CA PRO A 68 -14.41 0.09 12.05
C PRO A 68 -13.20 -0.23 12.97
N SER A 69 -12.55 -1.37 12.77
CA SER A 69 -11.34 -1.75 13.54
C SER A 69 -10.07 -1.09 13.03
N CYS A 70 -10.09 -0.58 11.79
CA CYS A 70 -9.01 0.19 11.19
C CYS A 70 -9.56 1.47 10.56
N VAL A 71 -8.70 2.49 10.48
CA VAL A 71 -9.01 3.80 9.89
C VAL A 71 -7.96 4.19 8.87
N ALA A 72 -8.35 4.95 7.85
CA ALA A 72 -7.44 5.49 6.84
C ALA A 72 -6.82 6.80 7.36
N LEU A 73 -5.49 6.85 7.46
CA LEU A 73 -4.73 8.01 7.92
C LEU A 73 -3.59 8.34 6.96
N GLN A 74 -3.25 9.61 6.84
CA GLN A 74 -2.02 10.01 6.17
C GLN A 74 -0.81 9.67 7.04
N ARG A 75 0.02 8.72 6.58
CA ARG A 75 1.26 8.30 7.25
C ARG A 75 2.44 8.41 6.30
N CYS A 76 3.63 8.62 6.84
CA CYS A 76 4.84 8.72 6.03
C CYS A 76 5.21 7.32 5.55
N GLY A 77 5.31 7.17 4.23
CA GLY A 77 5.74 5.92 3.60
C GLY A 77 6.59 6.18 2.37
N GLY A 78 7.21 5.12 1.85
CA GLY A 78 8.09 5.17 0.70
C GLY A 78 9.57 4.96 1.03
N CYS A 79 10.40 5.04 0.00
CA CYS A 79 11.84 4.80 0.03
C CYS A 79 12.65 6.09 -0.09
N CYS A 80 13.83 6.12 0.54
CA CYS A 80 14.77 7.24 0.51
C CYS A 80 15.98 7.01 -0.42
N GLY A 81 16.05 5.86 -1.09
CA GLY A 81 17.15 5.46 -1.99
C GLY A 81 18.48 5.12 -1.33
N ASP A 82 18.64 5.42 -0.03
CA ASP A 82 19.78 5.00 0.79
C ASP A 82 19.26 4.25 2.03
N GLU A 83 19.84 3.10 2.31
CA GLU A 83 19.45 2.25 3.45
C GLU A 83 19.73 2.91 4.80
N GLY A 84 20.71 3.82 4.86
CA GLY A 84 21.04 4.64 6.03
C GLY A 84 20.08 5.81 6.27
N LEU A 85 19.09 6.01 5.39
CA LEU A 85 18.02 6.98 5.58
C LEU A 85 16.70 6.28 5.97
N ARG A 86 15.85 6.99 6.69
CA ARG A 86 14.47 6.61 7.01
C ARG A 86 13.51 7.74 6.68
N CYS A 87 12.34 7.39 6.15
CA CYS A 87 11.25 8.33 5.91
C CYS A 87 10.55 8.64 7.24
N VAL A 88 10.53 9.91 7.65
CA VAL A 88 9.96 10.34 8.95
C VAL A 88 9.08 11.57 8.77
N PRO A 89 8.05 11.75 9.63
CA PRO A 89 7.26 12.97 9.63
C PRO A 89 8.08 14.16 10.12
N VAL A 90 7.89 15.30 9.47
CA VAL A 90 8.42 16.61 9.90
C VAL A 90 7.32 17.59 10.28
N GLU A 91 6.08 17.32 9.87
CA GLU A 91 4.89 18.08 10.24
C GLU A 91 3.72 17.10 10.41
N THR A 92 2.95 17.27 11.49
CA THR A 92 1.82 16.42 11.85
C THR A 92 0.59 17.25 12.17
N SER A 93 -0.59 16.66 12.04
CA SER A 93 -1.87 17.22 12.44
C SER A 93 -2.72 16.17 13.13
N THR A 94 -3.72 16.60 13.89
CA THR A 94 -4.70 15.70 14.49
C THR A 94 -5.98 15.70 13.68
N VAL A 95 -6.58 14.53 13.49
CA VAL A 95 -7.92 14.36 12.92
C VAL A 95 -8.78 13.60 13.92
N THR A 96 -9.99 14.09 14.14
CA THR A 96 -10.96 13.45 15.03
C THR A 96 -11.96 12.67 14.20
N MET A 97 -12.14 11.40 14.53
CA MET A 97 -13.01 10.47 13.82
C MET A 97 -14.01 9.87 14.80
N GLN A 98 -15.23 9.64 14.32
CA GLN A 98 -16.27 8.97 15.09
C GLN A 98 -16.23 7.45 14.82
N LEU A 99 -16.10 6.67 15.89
CA LEU A 99 -16.09 5.21 15.85
C LEU A 99 -17.16 4.65 16.78
N LEU A 100 -17.61 3.43 16.51
CA LEU A 100 -18.46 2.68 17.43
C LEU A 100 -17.57 1.91 18.42
N LYS A 101 -17.72 2.17 19.73
CA LYS A 101 -16.96 1.47 20.79
C LYS A 101 -17.86 0.44 21.46
N ILE A 102 -17.66 -0.83 21.15
CA ILE A 102 -18.42 -1.94 21.72
C ILE A 102 -17.77 -2.36 23.04
N LYS A 103 -18.51 -2.19 24.13
CA LYS A 103 -18.11 -2.56 25.48
C LYS A 103 -18.42 -4.03 25.77
N PRO A 104 -17.74 -4.66 26.75
CA PRO A 104 -18.02 -6.04 27.16
C PRO A 104 -19.46 -6.29 27.61
N ASN A 105 -20.13 -5.25 28.14
CA ASN A 105 -21.53 -5.32 28.56
C ASN A 105 -22.55 -5.23 27.40
N GLY A 106 -22.08 -5.12 26.15
CA GLY A 106 -22.91 -5.07 24.94
C GLY A 106 -23.33 -3.65 24.52
N GLU A 107 -23.04 -2.61 25.29
CA GLU A 107 -23.26 -1.23 24.87
C GLU A 107 -22.33 -0.86 23.72
N ALA A 108 -22.85 -0.15 22.72
CA ALA A 108 -22.09 0.29 21.55
C ALA A 108 -22.32 1.79 21.28
N PRO A 109 -21.85 2.70 22.15
CA PRO A 109 -21.90 4.13 21.87
C PRO A 109 -20.98 4.54 20.71
N TYR A 110 -21.35 5.63 20.04
CA TYR A 110 -20.42 6.38 19.20
C TYR A 110 -19.49 7.19 20.09
N VAL A 111 -18.20 7.18 19.76
CA VAL A 111 -17.14 7.92 20.46
C VAL A 111 -16.29 8.68 19.45
N GLU A 112 -15.79 9.84 19.85
CA GLU A 112 -14.84 10.63 19.07
C GLU A 112 -13.41 10.30 19.53
N MET A 113 -12.58 9.85 18.59
CA MET A 113 -11.19 9.49 18.83
C MET A 113 -10.28 10.34 17.96
N SER A 114 -9.16 10.78 18.50
CA SER A 114 -8.23 11.69 17.83
C SER A 114 -6.97 10.98 17.36
N PHE A 115 -6.76 10.91 16.05
CA PHE A 115 -5.64 10.23 15.42
C PHE A 115 -4.60 11.23 14.90
N THR A 116 -3.34 10.82 14.87
CA THR A 116 -2.26 11.62 14.29
C THR A 116 -2.11 11.31 12.79
N GLU A 117 -2.11 12.37 11.98
CA GLU A 117 -1.76 12.36 10.56
C GLU A 117 -0.43 13.07 10.31
N HIS A 118 0.30 12.60 9.30
CA HIS A 118 1.53 13.21 8.84
C HIS A 118 1.22 14.12 7.64
N LYS A 119 1.53 15.41 7.73
CA LYS A 119 1.31 16.39 6.66
C LYS A 119 2.52 16.55 5.74
N LYS A 120 3.74 16.40 6.28
CA LYS A 120 4.99 16.45 5.50
C LYS A 120 5.98 15.39 5.99
N CYS A 121 6.71 14.79 5.05
CA CYS A 121 7.68 13.73 5.31
C CYS A 121 9.03 14.05 4.68
N GLU A 122 10.11 13.65 5.33
CA GLU A 122 11.47 13.79 4.82
C GLU A 122 12.33 12.55 5.08
N CYS A 123 13.35 12.38 4.26
CA CYS A 123 14.38 11.37 4.47
C CYS A 123 15.45 11.88 5.43
N ARG A 124 15.53 11.28 6.61
CA ARG A 124 16.52 11.64 7.64
C ARG A 124 17.47 10.46 7.93
N PRO A 125 18.73 10.71 8.30
CA PRO A 125 19.64 9.65 8.73
C PRO A 125 19.05 8.79 9.84
N ARG A 126 19.27 7.48 9.75
CA ARG A 126 18.98 6.57 10.85
C ARG A 126 19.89 6.94 12.02
N GLN A 127 19.29 7.11 13.19
CA GLN A 127 20.01 7.14 14.45
C GLN A 127 20.24 5.69 14.87
N ASP A 128 20.97 4.93 14.06
CA ASP A 128 21.35 3.59 14.50
C ASP A 128 22.30 3.77 15.68
N PRO A 129 22.04 3.14 16.85
CA PRO A 129 23.10 2.97 17.81
C PRO A 129 24.17 2.18 17.08
N VAL A 130 25.30 2.82 16.79
CA VAL A 130 26.50 2.14 16.31
C VAL A 130 26.72 1.01 17.32
N ARG A 131 26.39 -0.23 16.94
CA ARG A 131 26.84 -1.40 17.70
C ARG A 131 28.33 -1.16 17.86
N PRO A 132 28.88 -1.03 19.08
CA PRO A 132 30.31 -0.84 19.25
C PRO A 132 30.97 -2.11 18.71
N GLY A 133 31.29 -2.11 17.43
CA GLY A 133 32.03 -3.16 16.79
C GLY A 133 33.32 -3.27 17.58
N ARG A 134 33.54 -4.45 18.17
CA ARG A 134 34.75 -4.82 18.88
C ARG A 134 35.93 -4.15 18.17
N ARG A 135 36.53 -3.14 18.81
CA ARG A 135 37.69 -2.45 18.28
C ARG A 135 38.80 -3.48 18.19
N ARG A 136 38.96 -4.10 17.02
CA ARG A 136 40.12 -4.92 16.73
C ARG A 136 41.32 -3.95 16.74
N PRO A 137 42.33 -4.13 17.60
CA PRO A 137 43.45 -3.20 17.68
C PRO A 137 44.08 -3.10 16.29
N LYS A 138 44.29 -1.86 15.83
CA LYS A 138 44.86 -1.56 14.51
C LYS A 138 46.34 -1.94 14.53
N GLY A 139 46.62 -3.22 14.30
CA GLY A 139 47.96 -3.72 14.03
C GLY A 139 48.50 -3.03 12.78
N ARG A 140 49.60 -2.30 12.97
CA ARG A 140 50.36 -1.59 11.94
C ARG A 140 50.87 -2.58 10.89
N GLY A 141 50.16 -2.69 9.76
CA GLY A 141 50.57 -3.51 8.62
C GLY A 141 50.12 -2.91 7.30
N LYS A 142 51.05 -2.32 6.56
CA LYS A 142 50.87 -1.93 5.15
C LYS A 142 50.39 -3.16 4.36
N ARG A 143 49.24 -3.07 3.68
CA ARG A 143 49.03 -3.72 2.37
C ARG A 143 47.89 -3.02 1.63
N ARG A 144 48.29 -2.50 0.47
CA ARG A 144 47.51 -1.91 -0.60
C ARG A 144 46.41 -2.90 -1.01
N GLY A 145 45.15 -2.52 -0.85
CA GLY A 145 44.00 -3.30 -1.29
C GLY A 145 42.99 -2.33 -1.88
N GLU A 146 42.81 -2.44 -3.19
CA GLU A 146 41.82 -1.69 -3.98
C GLU A 146 40.49 -1.61 -3.24
N LYS A 147 40.09 -0.39 -2.92
CA LYS A 147 38.75 -0.07 -2.47
C LYS A 147 37.84 -0.45 -3.64
N LYS A 148 37.23 -1.64 -3.60
CA LYS A 148 36.22 -2.07 -4.56
C LYS A 148 35.13 -1.01 -4.53
N ARG A 149 35.24 -0.11 -5.51
CA ARG A 149 34.31 0.98 -5.77
C ARG A 149 32.93 0.30 -5.86
N ARG A 150 31.99 0.69 -5.00
CA ARG A 150 30.58 0.35 -5.22
C ARG A 150 30.32 0.72 -6.68
N LYS A 151 29.75 -0.21 -7.46
CA LYS A 151 29.30 0.11 -8.80
C LYS A 151 28.17 1.11 -8.62
N ASP A 152 28.52 2.40 -8.62
CA ASP A 152 27.56 3.45 -8.89
C ASP A 152 26.94 3.08 -10.23
N CYS A 153 25.67 2.73 -10.19
CA CYS A 153 24.85 2.74 -11.39
C CYS A 153 24.87 4.20 -11.87
N GLU A 154 25.67 4.50 -12.89
CA GLU A 154 25.80 5.87 -13.45
C GLU A 154 24.46 6.41 -13.98
N LEU A 155 23.48 5.52 -14.20
CA LEU A 155 22.11 5.84 -14.58
C LEU A 155 21.17 6.10 -13.39
N CYS A 156 21.59 5.75 -12.17
CA CYS A 156 20.80 5.88 -10.95
C CYS A 156 21.07 7.24 -10.27
N GLY A 157 21.21 8.30 -11.08
CA GLY A 157 21.30 9.68 -10.65
C GLY A 157 20.00 10.11 -9.97
N MET A 158 19.95 9.85 -8.67
CA MET A 158 18.87 10.21 -7.78
C MET A 158 18.65 11.72 -7.77
N PRO A 159 17.47 12.24 -8.16
CA PRO A 159 17.15 13.65 -7.96
C PRO A 159 17.12 13.93 -6.45
N ARG A 160 18.08 14.70 -5.95
CA ARG A 160 17.99 15.31 -4.62
C ARG A 160 17.00 16.47 -4.74
N ARG A 161 15.80 16.30 -4.19
CA ARG A 161 14.87 17.40 -3.91
C ARG A 161 14.95 17.74 -2.44
#